data_AF-A0A645F773-F1
#
_entry.id   AF-A0A645F773-F1
#
_cell.length_a   1.000
_cell.length_b   1.000
_cell.length_c   1.000
_cell.angle_alpha   90.00
_cell.angle_beta   90.00
_cell.angle_gamma   90.00
#
_symmetry.space_group_name_H-M   'P 1'
#
loop_
_entity.id
_entity.type
_entity.pdbx_description
1 polymer ?
#
loop_
_entity_poly.entity_id
_entity_poly.type
_entity_poly.pdbx_seq_one_letter_code
_entity_poly.pdbx_strand_id
1 'polypeptide(L)'
;MREGEGGVFTPHGYVVQNGEIAAEYHSGDASTLEKTDYAVLLRITKGHFNDPAYDNDTAVFLKLPAGDAALIKAVDAVGAASPEACAFSAVDCMAPFLTEKINNALYASEGGCYGLVNELAEQLRQLETENRLPTYKAVLEEAPGDLSLEEALDLASMTEEFALLADTASPTEYAKKEIQRMLSVESDYGLNKFCDLEGYGRYLLEQRGVAETSYGMLEPQNGMTVEQCLNRPSQSFSMEMK
;
A
#
# COMPACT_ATOMS: atom_id res chain seq x y z
N MET A 1 -14.85 30.29 -31.94
CA MET A 1 -14.24 29.33 -30.99
C MET A 1 -14.38 29.91 -29.60
N ARG A 2 -14.77 29.10 -28.60
CA ARG A 2 -14.96 29.54 -27.21
C ARG A 2 -13.62 29.61 -26.47
N GLU A 3 -12.73 30.50 -26.92
CA GLU A 3 -11.40 30.69 -26.30
C GLU A 3 -11.43 31.63 -25.09
N GLY A 4 -12.56 32.34 -24.86
CA GLY A 4 -12.69 33.29 -23.76
C GLY A 4 -13.17 32.72 -22.42
N GLU A 5 -13.56 31.44 -22.37
CA GLU A 5 -14.18 30.81 -21.19
C GLU A 5 -13.21 29.94 -20.37
N GLY A 6 -11.95 29.77 -20.80
CA GLY A 6 -10.94 29.03 -20.04
C GLY A 6 -11.20 27.53 -19.86
N GLY A 7 -12.10 26.92 -20.63
CA GLY A 7 -12.42 25.50 -20.55
C GLY A 7 -11.46 24.58 -21.31
N VAL A 8 -11.48 23.30 -20.96
CA VAL A 8 -10.64 22.22 -21.52
C VAL A 8 -11.51 21.20 -22.26
N PHE A 9 -11.08 20.79 -23.45
CA PHE A 9 -11.70 19.68 -24.19
C PHE A 9 -11.16 18.34 -23.68
N THR A 10 -12.06 17.41 -23.37
CA THR A 10 -11.77 16.01 -23.08
C THR A 10 -12.39 15.12 -24.17
N PRO A 11 -12.03 13.83 -24.27
CA PRO A 11 -12.65 12.90 -25.23
C PRO A 11 -14.18 12.77 -25.10
N HIS A 12 -14.75 13.23 -23.98
CA HIS A 12 -16.18 13.11 -23.68
C HIS A 12 -16.92 14.45 -23.64
N GLY A 13 -16.25 15.58 -23.91
CA GLY A 13 -16.92 16.89 -23.95
C GLY A 13 -16.02 18.08 -23.65
N TYR A 14 -16.63 19.25 -23.49
CA TYR A 14 -15.96 20.50 -23.13
C TYR A 14 -16.31 20.89 -21.69
N VAL A 15 -15.30 21.03 -20.84
CA VAL A 15 -15.47 21.34 -19.42
C VAL A 15 -14.99 22.75 -19.15
N VAL A 16 -15.85 23.58 -18.55
CA VAL A 16 -15.55 24.95 -18.12
C VAL A 16 -15.80 25.03 -16.62
N GLN A 17 -14.84 25.56 -15.86
CA GLN A 17 -15.03 25.80 -14.43
C GLN A 17 -15.96 27.00 -14.23
N ASN A 18 -17.20 26.73 -13.83
CA ASN A 18 -18.24 27.75 -13.64
C ASN A 18 -18.37 28.14 -12.15
N GLY A 19 -17.33 28.77 -11.61
CA GLY A 19 -17.30 29.28 -10.23
C GLY A 19 -16.04 28.88 -9.45
N GLU A 20 -15.89 29.45 -8.26
CA GLU A 20 -14.86 29.01 -7.32
C GLU A 20 -15.16 27.56 -6.89
N ILE A 21 -14.17 26.67 -6.95
CA ILE A 21 -14.28 25.37 -6.30
C ILE A 21 -14.25 25.67 -4.81
N ALA A 22 -15.41 25.63 -4.17
CA ALA A 22 -15.50 25.86 -2.74
C ALA A 22 -14.64 24.79 -2.04
N ALA A 23 -13.64 25.23 -1.28
CA ALA A 23 -12.85 24.36 -0.42
C ALA A 23 -13.67 23.98 0.83
N GLU A 24 -14.86 23.43 0.61
CA GLU A 24 -15.80 22.99 1.64
C GLU A 24 -15.35 21.70 2.32
N TYR A 25 -14.34 21.03 1.78
CA TYR A 25 -13.72 19.86 2.40
C TYR A 25 -12.45 20.31 3.12
N HIS A 26 -12.56 20.55 4.42
CA HIS A 26 -11.41 20.60 5.30
C HIS A 26 -10.88 19.18 5.54
N SER A 27 -9.61 19.03 5.92
CA SER A 27 -9.01 17.71 6.21
C SER A 27 -9.77 16.88 7.25
N GLY A 28 -10.73 17.47 7.98
CA GLY A 28 -11.63 16.79 8.93
C GLY A 28 -13.02 16.43 8.40
N ASP A 29 -13.38 16.85 7.17
CA ASP A 29 -14.68 16.55 6.55
C ASP A 29 -14.69 15.21 5.80
N ALA A 30 -13.53 14.54 5.74
CA ALA A 30 -13.48 13.14 5.35
C ALA A 30 -14.27 12.34 6.40
N SER A 31 -15.46 11.86 6.03
CA SER A 31 -16.16 10.86 6.82
C SER A 31 -15.17 9.76 7.16
N THR A 32 -15.01 9.45 8.45
CA THR A 32 -14.23 8.28 8.85
C THR A 32 -14.86 7.08 8.16
N LEU A 33 -14.23 6.62 7.07
CA LEU A 33 -14.64 5.41 6.38
C LEU A 33 -14.69 4.35 7.48
N GLU A 34 -15.84 3.71 7.67
CA GLU A 34 -15.98 2.70 8.72
C GLU A 34 -14.81 1.73 8.59
N LYS A 35 -14.07 1.58 9.69
CA LYS A 35 -12.88 0.74 9.71
C LYS A 35 -13.28 -0.65 9.23
N THR A 36 -12.71 -1.10 8.13
CA THR A 36 -13.01 -2.42 7.59
C THR A 36 -12.61 -3.49 8.60
N ASP A 37 -13.49 -4.48 8.75
CA ASP A 37 -13.28 -5.61 9.66
C ASP A 37 -12.43 -6.72 9.03
N TYR A 38 -11.81 -6.45 7.87
CA TYR A 38 -10.95 -7.34 7.11
C TYR A 38 -9.70 -6.60 6.62
N ALA A 39 -8.56 -7.31 6.54
CA ALA A 39 -7.37 -6.82 5.85
C ALA A 39 -7.39 -7.13 4.35
N VAL A 40 -7.88 -8.30 3.97
CA VAL A 40 -8.07 -8.71 2.58
C VAL A 40 -9.47 -9.30 2.45
N LEU A 41 -10.22 -8.89 1.43
CA LEU A 41 -11.51 -9.47 1.09
C LEU A 41 -11.34 -10.39 -0.11
N LEU A 42 -11.44 -11.70 0.12
CA LEU A 42 -11.38 -12.69 -0.95
C LEU A 42 -12.80 -13.03 -1.42
N ARG A 43 -13.01 -13.00 -2.73
CA ARG A 43 -14.11 -13.65 -3.41
C ARG A 43 -13.73 -15.08 -3.75
N ILE A 44 -14.55 -16.01 -3.32
CA ILE A 44 -14.42 -17.45 -3.55
C ILE A 44 -15.55 -17.89 -4.46
N THR A 45 -15.21 -18.61 -5.52
CA THR A 45 -16.18 -19.32 -6.37
C THR A 45 -15.77 -20.78 -6.52
N LYS A 46 -16.71 -21.63 -6.92
CA LYS A 46 -16.36 -22.99 -7.33
C LYS A 46 -15.48 -22.95 -8.58
N GLY A 47 -14.36 -23.68 -8.57
CA GLY A 47 -13.44 -23.72 -9.72
C GLY A 47 -14.05 -24.43 -10.92
N HIS A 48 -13.72 -23.96 -12.13
CA HIS A 48 -14.22 -24.50 -13.39
C HIS A 48 -13.33 -25.65 -13.90
N PHE A 49 -13.33 -26.77 -13.20
CA PHE A 49 -12.60 -27.96 -13.66
C PHE A 49 -13.53 -28.79 -14.56
N ASN A 50 -13.34 -28.68 -15.88
CA ASN A 50 -13.93 -29.50 -16.96
C ASN A 50 -15.35 -29.21 -17.47
N ASP A 51 -15.97 -28.06 -17.19
CA ASP A 51 -17.27 -27.72 -17.81
C ASP A 51 -17.38 -26.22 -18.18
N PRO A 52 -17.24 -25.86 -19.47
CA PRO A 52 -17.36 -24.49 -19.95
C PRO A 52 -18.81 -23.95 -19.94
N ALA A 53 -19.81 -24.79 -19.64
CA ALA A 53 -21.21 -24.42 -19.46
C ALA A 53 -21.62 -24.33 -17.98
N TYR A 54 -20.69 -24.58 -17.04
CA TYR A 54 -20.96 -24.54 -15.61
C TYR A 54 -21.00 -23.09 -15.12
N ASP A 55 -22.15 -22.47 -15.34
CA ASP A 55 -22.51 -21.16 -14.82
C ASP A 55 -23.01 -21.33 -13.37
N ASN A 56 -22.11 -21.21 -12.40
CA ASN A 56 -22.53 -21.01 -11.02
C ASN A 56 -22.05 -19.65 -10.53
N ASP A 57 -22.95 -18.68 -10.59
CA ASP A 57 -22.80 -17.33 -10.04
C ASP A 57 -22.60 -17.30 -8.52
N THR A 58 -22.67 -18.45 -7.83
CA THR A 58 -22.49 -18.52 -6.38
C THR A 58 -21.06 -18.14 -6.00
N ALA A 59 -20.92 -16.90 -5.53
CA ALA A 59 -19.72 -16.36 -4.95
C ALA A 59 -19.93 -16.06 -3.47
N VAL A 60 -18.93 -16.38 -2.66
CA VAL A 60 -18.89 -16.06 -1.23
C VAL A 60 -17.69 -15.19 -0.93
N PHE A 61 -17.85 -14.25 0.00
CA PHE A 61 -16.77 -13.40 0.44
C PHE A 61 -16.20 -13.91 1.76
N LEU A 62 -14.88 -14.15 1.78
CA LEU A 62 -14.12 -14.51 2.96
C LEU A 62 -13.29 -13.29 3.40
N LYS A 63 -13.52 -12.87 4.64
CA LYS A 63 -12.77 -11.79 5.29
C LYS A 63 -11.50 -12.38 5.88
N LEU A 64 -10.34 -11.90 5.45
CA LEU A 64 -9.06 -12.30 6.00
C LEU A 64 -8.53 -11.28 7.01
N PRO A 65 -7.79 -11.71 8.05
CA PRO A 65 -7.39 -13.09 8.30
C PRO A 65 -8.56 -13.98 8.77
N ALA A 66 -8.54 -15.24 8.37
CA ALA A 66 -9.57 -16.24 8.66
C ALA A 66 -8.96 -17.56 9.10
N GLY A 67 -9.53 -18.16 10.15
CA GLY A 67 -9.19 -19.53 10.54
C GLY A 67 -9.85 -20.58 9.65
N ASP A 68 -9.35 -21.82 9.72
CA ASP A 68 -9.79 -22.95 8.87
C ASP A 68 -11.30 -23.18 8.86
N ALA A 69 -11.97 -23.00 10.01
CA ALA A 69 -13.42 -23.17 10.09
C ALA A 69 -14.20 -22.20 9.20
N ALA A 70 -13.72 -20.96 9.06
CA ALA A 70 -14.33 -19.96 8.19
C ALA A 70 -14.05 -20.26 6.71
N LEU A 71 -12.84 -20.73 6.39
CA LEU A 71 -12.48 -21.19 5.05
C LEU A 71 -13.36 -22.37 4.62
N ILE A 72 -13.43 -23.43 5.44
CA ILE A 72 -14.25 -24.63 5.15
C ILE A 72 -15.70 -24.23 4.93
N LYS A 73 -16.26 -23.37 5.79
CA LYS A 73 -17.63 -22.87 5.62
C LYS A 73 -17.83 -22.12 4.31
N ALA A 74 -16.85 -21.35 3.86
CA ALA A 74 -16.92 -20.62 2.60
C ALA A 74 -16.82 -21.57 1.38
N VAL A 75 -15.94 -22.57 1.45
CA VAL A 75 -15.78 -23.65 0.45
C VAL A 75 -17.08 -24.47 0.31
N ASP A 76 -17.67 -24.89 1.43
CA ASP A 76 -18.94 -25.61 1.46
C ASP A 76 -20.08 -24.78 0.85
N ALA A 77 -20.10 -23.47 1.13
CA ALA A 77 -21.13 -22.56 0.65
C ALA A 77 -21.10 -22.36 -0.88
N VAL A 78 -19.93 -22.49 -1.53
CA VAL A 78 -19.82 -22.51 -3.00
C VAL A 78 -19.99 -23.92 -3.60
N GLY A 79 -20.18 -24.94 -2.75
CA GLY A 79 -20.38 -26.34 -3.17
C GLY A 79 -19.13 -26.96 -3.80
N ALA A 80 -17.95 -26.51 -3.38
CA ALA A 80 -16.67 -27.10 -3.74
C ALA A 80 -16.31 -28.25 -2.80
N ALA A 81 -15.52 -29.22 -3.28
CA ALA A 81 -15.13 -30.38 -2.48
C ALA A 81 -13.98 -30.10 -1.51
N SER A 82 -13.19 -29.07 -1.81
CA SER A 82 -12.01 -28.65 -1.04
C SER A 82 -11.60 -27.23 -1.45
N PRO A 83 -10.72 -26.56 -0.69
CA PRO A 83 -10.16 -25.27 -1.08
C PRO A 83 -9.50 -25.28 -2.47
N GLU A 84 -8.81 -26.37 -2.84
CA GLU A 84 -8.16 -26.53 -4.15
C GLU A 84 -9.17 -26.64 -5.29
N ALA A 85 -10.43 -27.01 -4.99
CA ALA A 85 -11.52 -27.00 -5.93
C ALA A 85 -12.22 -25.62 -6.06
N CYS A 86 -11.66 -24.57 -5.46
CA CYS A 86 -12.17 -23.20 -5.53
C CYS A 86 -11.27 -22.31 -6.40
N ALA A 87 -11.86 -21.26 -6.97
CA ALA A 87 -11.13 -20.13 -7.50
C ALA A 87 -11.21 -18.97 -6.50
N PHE A 88 -10.05 -18.36 -6.21
CA PHE A 88 -9.92 -17.24 -5.29
C PHE A 88 -9.54 -15.98 -6.05
N SER A 89 -10.09 -14.84 -5.64
CA SER A 89 -9.70 -13.52 -6.14
C SER A 89 -9.82 -12.48 -5.02
N ALA A 90 -8.80 -11.64 -4.85
CA ALA A 90 -8.86 -10.47 -4.00
C ALA A 90 -9.71 -9.37 -4.66
N VAL A 91 -10.71 -8.92 -3.91
CA VAL A 91 -11.62 -7.83 -4.31
C VAL A 91 -11.24 -6.52 -3.64
N ASP A 92 -10.72 -6.59 -2.42
CA ASP A 92 -10.27 -5.44 -1.67
C ASP A 92 -9.11 -5.82 -0.74
N CYS A 93 -8.24 -4.86 -0.46
CA CYS A 93 -7.07 -5.02 0.39
C CYS A 93 -6.75 -3.70 1.09
N MET A 94 -6.43 -3.76 2.39
CA MET A 94 -5.98 -2.61 3.16
C MET A 94 -4.80 -1.89 2.53
N ALA A 95 -3.93 -2.63 1.81
CA ALA A 95 -2.87 -2.08 0.96
C ALA A 95 -3.21 -2.37 -0.52
N PRO A 96 -3.85 -1.42 -1.24
CA PRO A 96 -4.37 -1.65 -2.59
C PRO A 96 -3.33 -2.15 -3.60
N PHE A 97 -2.06 -1.76 -3.45
CA PHE A 97 -0.93 -2.23 -4.26
C PHE A 97 -0.81 -3.76 -4.31
N LEU A 98 -1.23 -4.46 -3.25
CA LEU A 98 -1.15 -5.91 -3.16
C LEU A 98 -2.30 -6.63 -3.88
N THR A 99 -3.40 -5.95 -4.24
CA THR A 99 -4.61 -6.62 -4.77
C THR A 99 -4.30 -7.43 -6.04
N GLU A 100 -3.64 -6.80 -7.01
CA GLU A 100 -3.23 -7.47 -8.26
C GLU A 100 -2.16 -8.54 -8.01
N LYS A 101 -1.21 -8.29 -7.09
CA LYS A 101 -0.18 -9.27 -6.73
C LYS A 101 -0.79 -10.52 -6.07
N ILE A 102 -1.78 -10.34 -5.21
CA ILE A 102 -2.56 -11.42 -4.59
C ILE A 102 -3.31 -12.22 -5.66
N ASN A 103 -4.00 -11.55 -6.57
CA ASN A 103 -4.70 -12.21 -7.67
C ASN A 103 -3.75 -13.03 -8.56
N ASN A 104 -2.61 -12.46 -8.93
CA ASN A 104 -1.62 -13.14 -9.76
C ASN A 104 -1.05 -14.38 -9.06
N ALA A 105 -0.71 -14.29 -7.77
CA ALA A 105 -0.19 -15.42 -7.00
C ALA A 105 -1.25 -16.53 -6.81
N LEU A 106 -2.49 -16.16 -6.50
CA LEU A 106 -3.61 -17.11 -6.35
C LEU A 106 -3.88 -17.82 -7.68
N TYR A 107 -3.85 -17.09 -8.79
CA TYR A 107 -4.03 -17.68 -10.12
C TYR A 107 -2.88 -18.63 -10.48
N ALA A 108 -1.63 -18.20 -10.29
CA ALA A 108 -0.44 -19.00 -10.62
C ALA A 108 -0.31 -20.28 -9.79
N SER A 109 -0.81 -20.26 -8.55
CA SER A 109 -0.78 -21.41 -7.63
C SER A 109 -2.04 -22.26 -7.65
N GLU A 110 -3.02 -21.95 -8.52
CA GLU A 110 -4.36 -22.57 -8.51
C GLU A 110 -5.00 -22.54 -7.10
N GLY A 111 -4.85 -21.42 -6.39
CA GLY A 111 -5.33 -21.23 -5.02
C GLY A 111 -4.38 -21.75 -3.92
N GLY A 112 -3.29 -22.43 -4.28
CA GLY A 112 -2.34 -23.01 -3.33
C GLY A 112 -1.62 -22.01 -2.42
N CYS A 113 -1.54 -20.73 -2.81
CA CYS A 113 -0.94 -19.68 -1.99
C CYS A 113 -1.92 -19.02 -1.00
N TYR A 114 -3.12 -19.57 -0.79
CA TYR A 114 -4.09 -19.04 0.20
C TYR A 114 -3.46 -18.80 1.57
N GLY A 115 -2.63 -19.73 2.05
CA GLY A 115 -1.97 -19.62 3.36
C GLY A 115 -1.11 -18.35 3.47
N LEU A 116 -0.32 -18.06 2.43
CA LEU A 116 0.51 -16.85 2.36
C LEU A 116 -0.35 -15.58 2.33
N VAL A 117 -1.47 -15.59 1.59
CA VAL A 117 -2.39 -14.45 1.55
C VAL A 117 -3.05 -14.22 2.92
N ASN A 118 -3.38 -15.30 3.64
CA ASN A 118 -3.92 -15.21 4.98
C ASN A 118 -2.90 -14.66 5.98
N GLU A 119 -1.65 -15.13 5.92
CA GLU A 119 -0.54 -14.62 6.75
C GLU A 119 -0.26 -13.13 6.48
N LEU A 120 -0.25 -12.73 5.20
CA LEU A 120 -0.13 -11.32 4.82
C LEU A 120 -1.28 -10.49 5.37
N ALA A 121 -2.50 -11.01 5.38
CA ALA A 121 -3.65 -10.35 6.00
C ALA A 121 -3.49 -10.21 7.52
N GLU A 122 -2.90 -11.19 8.21
CA GLU A 122 -2.55 -11.08 9.63
C GLU A 122 -1.53 -9.96 9.88
N GLN A 123 -0.46 -9.91 9.08
CA GLN A 123 0.56 -8.87 9.17
C GLN A 123 -0.02 -7.47 8.90
N LEU A 124 -0.89 -7.33 7.91
CA LEU A 124 -1.59 -6.06 7.63
C LEU A 124 -2.42 -5.58 8.83
N ARG A 125 -3.12 -6.49 9.53
CA ARG A 125 -3.88 -6.14 10.75
C ARG A 125 -2.98 -5.75 11.91
N GLN A 126 -1.83 -6.40 12.04
CA GLN A 126 -0.84 -6.04 13.05
C GLN A 126 -0.28 -4.63 12.77
N LEU A 127 0.16 -4.37 11.54
CA LEU A 127 0.66 -3.05 11.12
C LEU A 127 -0.38 -1.95 11.29
N GLU A 128 -1.66 -2.23 11.01
CA GLU A 128 -2.75 -1.30 11.27
C GLU A 128 -2.89 -0.99 12.77
N THR A 129 -2.81 -2.00 13.63
CA THR A 129 -2.89 -1.85 15.09
C THR A 129 -1.70 -1.06 15.65
N GLU A 130 -0.52 -1.23 15.04
CA GLU A 130 0.71 -0.52 15.39
C GLU A 130 0.82 0.88 14.74
N ASN A 131 -0.18 1.33 13.96
CA ASN A 131 -0.15 2.56 13.16
C ASN A 131 1.01 2.63 12.16
N ARG A 132 1.53 1.48 11.71
CA ARG A 132 2.62 1.36 10.72
C ARG A 132 2.12 1.05 9.31
N LEU A 133 0.82 0.82 9.13
CA LEU A 133 0.22 0.57 7.83
C LEU A 133 0.52 1.67 6.78
N PRO A 134 0.48 2.98 7.10
CA PRO A 134 0.88 4.02 6.13
C PRO A 134 2.34 3.88 5.69
N THR A 135 3.26 3.63 6.62
CA THR A 135 4.68 3.38 6.30
C THR A 135 4.83 2.16 5.40
N TYR A 136 4.12 1.08 5.68
CA TYR A 136 4.15 -0.11 4.83
C TYR A 136 3.67 0.17 3.40
N LYS A 137 2.59 0.96 3.23
CA LYS A 137 2.11 1.35 1.90
C LYS A 137 3.13 2.16 1.13
N ALA A 138 3.82 3.08 1.80
CA ALA A 138 4.93 3.84 1.22
C ALA A 138 6.09 2.92 0.80
N VAL A 139 6.46 1.95 1.65
CA VAL A 139 7.49 0.95 1.35
C VAL A 139 7.10 0.12 0.12
N LEU A 140 5.84 -0.30 0.01
CA LEU A 140 5.35 -1.04 -1.15
C LEU A 140 5.37 -0.22 -2.46
N GLU A 141 5.12 1.09 -2.38
CA GLU A 141 5.16 1.98 -3.55
C GLU A 141 6.58 2.17 -4.08
N GLU A 142 7.57 2.20 -3.19
CA GLU A 142 9.00 2.29 -3.53
C GLU A 142 9.62 0.93 -3.91
N ALA A 143 8.96 -0.18 -3.59
CA ALA A 143 9.46 -1.51 -3.89
C ALA A 143 9.55 -1.79 -5.41
N PRO A 144 10.44 -2.70 -5.85
CA PRO A 144 10.52 -3.11 -7.25
C PRO A 144 9.16 -3.57 -7.81
N GLY A 145 8.88 -3.24 -9.08
CA GLY A 145 7.58 -3.55 -9.68
C GLY A 145 7.25 -5.05 -9.71
N ASP A 146 8.28 -5.91 -9.80
CA ASP A 146 8.20 -7.37 -9.82
C ASP A 146 8.18 -8.02 -8.43
N LEU A 147 8.03 -7.23 -7.35
CA LEU A 147 7.90 -7.71 -5.97
C LEU A 147 6.92 -8.89 -5.84
N SER A 148 7.40 -10.01 -5.29
CA SER A 148 6.61 -11.19 -4.96
C SER A 148 5.76 -10.99 -3.69
N LEU A 149 4.82 -11.91 -3.40
CA LEU A 149 4.04 -11.82 -2.16
C LEU A 149 4.89 -12.14 -0.93
N GLU A 150 5.85 -13.05 -1.07
CA GLU A 150 6.80 -13.42 -0.04
C GLU A 150 7.67 -12.21 0.33
N GLU A 151 8.23 -11.50 -0.66
CA GLU A 151 8.99 -10.27 -0.41
C GLU A 151 8.10 -9.16 0.17
N ALA A 152 6.84 -9.06 -0.25
CA ALA A 152 5.90 -8.12 0.35
C ALA A 152 5.65 -8.44 1.83
N LEU A 153 5.60 -9.71 2.20
CA LEU A 153 5.47 -10.16 3.59
C LEU A 153 6.76 -9.85 4.39
N ASP A 154 7.94 -10.08 3.81
CA ASP A 154 9.21 -9.72 4.43
C ASP A 154 9.30 -8.22 4.71
N LEU A 155 8.91 -7.38 3.74
CA LEU A 155 8.86 -5.92 3.90
C LEU A 155 7.92 -5.47 5.02
N ALA A 156 6.82 -6.20 5.28
CA ALA A 156 5.91 -5.88 6.37
C ALA A 156 6.64 -5.91 7.73
N SER A 157 7.52 -6.89 7.91
CA SER A 157 8.36 -7.05 9.11
C SER A 157 9.46 -5.99 9.22
N MET A 158 9.86 -5.38 8.10
CA MET A 158 10.95 -4.40 8.04
C MET A 158 10.52 -2.94 8.14
N THR A 159 9.23 -2.67 8.36
CA THR A 159 8.69 -1.29 8.36
C THR A 159 9.28 -0.35 9.43
N GLU A 160 10.01 -0.88 10.42
CA GLU A 160 10.67 -0.12 11.51
C GLU A 160 12.00 0.49 11.06
N GLU A 161 12.55 -0.04 9.97
CA GLU A 161 13.74 0.48 9.33
C GLU A 161 13.45 1.79 8.57
N PHE A 162 12.18 2.23 8.53
CA PHE A 162 11.72 3.41 7.82
C PHE A 162 10.86 4.31 8.70
N ALA A 163 11.02 5.62 8.53
CA ALA A 163 10.11 6.62 9.08
C ALA A 163 9.35 7.30 7.96
N LEU A 164 8.03 7.40 8.10
CA LEU A 164 7.18 8.13 7.17
C LEU A 164 6.95 9.56 7.67
N LEU A 165 7.32 10.55 6.86
CA LEU A 165 7.00 11.95 7.07
C LEU A 165 5.75 12.30 6.24
N ALA A 166 4.58 11.87 6.72
CA ALA A 166 3.31 12.00 5.99
C ALA A 166 2.92 13.45 5.67
N ASP A 167 3.29 14.41 6.54
CA ASP A 167 3.00 15.84 6.34
C ASP A 167 4.02 16.55 5.43
N THR A 168 4.98 15.82 4.86
CA THR A 168 6.05 16.38 4.02
C THR A 168 5.85 15.90 2.59
N ALA A 169 5.43 16.83 1.73
CA ALA A 169 5.03 16.54 0.34
C ALA A 169 5.91 17.22 -0.71
N SER A 170 7.05 17.82 -0.33
CA SER A 170 7.99 18.40 -1.29
C SER A 170 9.43 18.46 -0.75
N PRO A 171 10.44 18.51 -1.64
CA PRO A 171 11.84 18.72 -1.24
C PRO A 171 12.03 20.01 -0.43
N THR A 172 11.34 21.08 -0.80
CA THR A 172 11.35 22.35 -0.03
C THR A 172 10.85 22.16 1.41
N GLU A 173 9.74 21.46 1.63
CA GLU A 173 9.24 21.20 3.00
C GLU A 173 10.19 20.29 3.78
N TYR A 174 10.78 19.30 3.12
CA TYR A 174 11.78 18.44 3.72
C TYR A 174 13.02 19.23 4.18
N ALA A 175 13.52 20.12 3.33
CA ALA A 175 14.64 21.02 3.66
C ALA A 175 14.35 21.89 4.88
N LYS A 176 13.16 22.50 4.96
CA LYS A 176 12.75 23.30 6.13
C LYS A 176 12.79 22.48 7.40
N LYS A 177 12.18 21.30 7.37
CA LYS A 177 12.09 20.40 8.52
C LYS A 177 13.48 19.99 9.00
N GLU A 178 14.40 19.72 8.07
CA GLU A 178 15.77 19.35 8.40
C GLU A 178 16.57 20.53 8.98
N ILE A 179 16.41 21.75 8.43
CA ILE A 179 17.05 22.95 9.00
C ILE A 179 16.51 23.24 10.41
N GLN A 180 15.20 23.12 10.63
CA GLN A 180 14.57 23.27 11.94
C GLN A 180 15.13 22.25 12.95
N ARG A 181 15.31 20.98 12.54
CA ARG A 181 15.96 19.94 13.35
C ARG A 181 17.40 20.30 13.69
N MET A 182 18.20 20.72 12.70
CA MET A 182 19.61 21.06 12.87
C MET A 182 19.84 22.28 13.76
N LEU A 183 19.04 23.34 13.58
CA LEU A 183 19.19 24.60 14.31
C LEU A 183 18.40 24.63 15.62
N SER A 184 17.52 23.64 15.86
CA SER A 184 16.59 23.62 17.00
C SER A 184 15.72 24.87 17.08
N VAL A 185 15.16 25.27 15.94
CA VAL A 185 14.36 26.50 15.82
C VAL A 185 13.01 26.23 15.16
N GLU A 186 11.98 26.95 15.60
CA GLU A 186 10.62 26.79 15.09
C GLU A 186 10.34 27.69 13.88
N SER A 187 10.99 28.85 13.78
CA SER A 187 10.74 29.83 12.70
C SER A 187 11.62 29.62 11.47
N ASP A 188 11.11 29.97 10.28
CA ASP A 188 11.89 29.86 9.03
C ASP A 188 13.01 30.90 8.88
N TYR A 189 13.11 31.93 9.75
CA TYR A 189 14.10 33.03 9.70
C TYR A 189 14.29 33.74 8.34
N GLY A 190 13.30 33.70 7.47
CA GLY A 190 13.39 34.19 6.09
C GLY A 190 14.14 33.24 5.14
N LEU A 191 14.48 32.02 5.55
CA LEU A 191 15.18 31.02 4.73
C LEU A 191 14.45 30.78 3.41
N ASN A 192 13.12 30.73 3.43
CA ASN A 192 12.29 30.62 2.23
C ASN A 192 12.52 31.72 1.19
N LYS A 193 12.98 32.91 1.62
CA LYS A 193 13.14 34.08 0.75
C LYS A 193 14.57 34.20 0.20
N PHE A 194 15.56 33.63 0.89
CA PHE A 194 16.97 33.87 0.61
C PHE A 194 17.77 32.61 0.30
N CYS A 195 17.22 31.42 0.59
CA CYS A 195 17.87 30.15 0.34
C CYS A 195 17.12 29.36 -0.74
N ASP A 196 17.88 28.65 -1.58
CA ASP A 196 17.35 27.64 -2.48
C ASP A 196 17.02 26.36 -1.69
N LEU A 197 15.84 26.36 -1.04
CA LEU A 197 15.39 25.23 -0.24
C LEU A 197 14.98 24.03 -1.09
N GLU A 198 14.57 24.25 -2.33
CA GLU A 198 14.22 23.16 -3.25
C GLU A 198 15.48 22.39 -3.66
N GLY A 199 16.53 23.09 -4.10
CA GLY A 199 17.82 22.50 -4.44
C GLY A 199 18.48 21.81 -3.24
N TYR A 200 18.45 22.45 -2.07
CA TYR A 200 18.96 21.84 -0.84
C TYR A 200 18.15 20.61 -0.41
N GLY A 201 16.82 20.67 -0.55
CA GLY A 201 15.93 19.55 -0.27
C GLY A 201 16.25 18.34 -1.13
N ARG A 202 16.35 18.51 -2.45
CA ARG A 202 16.70 17.41 -3.38
C ARG A 202 18.06 16.81 -3.05
N TYR A 203 19.05 17.65 -2.75
CA TYR A 203 20.36 17.18 -2.29
C TYR A 203 20.22 16.32 -1.03
N LEU A 204 19.45 16.74 -0.03
CA LEU A 204 19.25 15.96 1.19
C LEU A 204 18.51 14.64 0.94
N LEU A 205 17.47 14.65 0.11
CA LEU A 205 16.72 13.44 -0.25
C LEU A 205 17.65 12.40 -0.89
N GLU A 206 18.46 12.82 -1.86
CA GLU A 206 19.45 11.95 -2.53
C GLU A 206 20.50 11.42 -1.55
N GLN A 207 21.09 12.29 -0.71
CA GLN A 207 22.14 11.89 0.23
C GLN A 207 21.66 10.89 1.29
N ARG A 208 20.37 10.93 1.64
CA ARG A 208 19.77 10.08 2.67
C ARG A 208 18.95 8.93 2.11
N GLY A 209 18.82 8.80 0.79
CA GLY A 209 18.00 7.77 0.16
C GLY A 209 16.53 7.88 0.53
N VAL A 210 16.02 9.11 0.71
CA VAL A 210 14.60 9.34 1.03
C VAL A 210 13.78 9.21 -0.24
N ALA A 211 12.78 8.33 -0.21
CA ALA A 211 11.87 8.14 -1.34
C ALA A 211 10.66 9.07 -1.22
N GLU A 212 10.24 9.63 -2.36
CA GLU A 212 9.00 10.41 -2.48
C GLU A 212 7.89 9.46 -2.90
N THR A 213 6.87 9.31 -2.04
CA THR A 213 5.73 8.40 -2.27
C THR A 213 4.41 9.17 -2.18
N SER A 214 3.33 8.58 -2.68
CA SER A 214 1.97 9.13 -2.53
C SER A 214 1.51 9.24 -1.07
N TYR A 215 2.24 8.62 -0.13
CA TYR A 215 1.99 8.66 1.31
C TYR A 215 2.90 9.65 2.06
N GLY A 216 3.80 10.37 1.36
CA GLY A 216 4.77 11.30 1.92
C GLY A 216 6.22 10.86 1.70
N MET A 217 7.14 11.47 2.44
CA MET A 217 8.57 11.15 2.34
C MET A 217 8.93 9.94 3.23
N LEU A 218 9.48 8.89 2.62
CA LEU A 218 9.93 7.67 3.29
C LEU A 218 11.43 7.75 3.59
N GLU A 219 11.79 8.00 4.85
CA GLU A 219 13.18 8.18 5.30
C GLU A 219 13.74 6.87 5.89
N PRO A 220 14.79 6.28 5.33
CA PRO A 220 15.43 5.09 5.90
C PRO A 220 16.20 5.46 7.18
N GLN A 221 15.95 4.73 8.27
CA GLN A 221 16.57 4.97 9.58
C GLN A 221 18.02 4.49 9.65
N ASN A 222 18.32 3.46 8.88
CA ASN A 222 19.61 2.79 8.83
C ASN A 222 20.41 3.12 7.55
N GLY A 223 19.87 4.04 6.72
CA GLY A 223 20.46 4.46 5.45
C GLY A 223 20.33 3.45 4.30
N MET A 224 19.58 2.36 4.46
CA MET A 224 19.32 1.40 3.38
C MET A 224 17.97 1.67 2.71
N THR A 225 17.95 1.64 1.38
CA THR A 225 16.72 1.76 0.59
C THR A 225 15.85 0.50 0.71
N VAL A 226 14.59 0.58 0.28
CA VAL A 226 13.67 -0.57 0.24
C VAL A 226 14.27 -1.72 -0.59
N GLU A 227 14.84 -1.42 -1.75
CA GLU A 227 15.52 -2.41 -2.59
C GLU A 227 16.72 -3.06 -1.88
N GLN A 228 17.51 -2.30 -1.14
CA GLN A 228 18.64 -2.84 -0.38
C GLN A 228 18.18 -3.73 0.78
N CYS A 229 17.05 -3.41 1.40
CA CYS A 229 16.42 -4.23 2.44
C CYS A 229 16.00 -5.60 1.88
N LEU A 230 15.38 -5.65 0.70
CA LEU A 230 15.00 -6.90 0.02
C LEU A 230 16.21 -7.77 -0.36
N ASN A 231 17.29 -7.15 -0.80
CA ASN A 231 18.50 -7.85 -1.23
C ASN A 231 19.40 -8.34 -0.08
N ARG A 232 18.97 -8.19 1.18
CA ARG A 232 19.74 -8.71 2.31
C ARG A 232 19.73 -10.24 2.27
N PRO A 233 20.90 -10.91 2.37
CA PRO A 233 20.89 -12.33 2.66
C PRO A 233 20.18 -12.51 4.00
N SER A 234 19.08 -13.26 3.99
CA SER A 234 18.32 -13.63 5.18
C SER A 234 19.30 -13.99 6.28
N GLN A 235 19.32 -13.22 7.39
CA GLN A 235 20.12 -13.56 8.55
C GLN A 235 19.54 -14.86 9.11
N SER A 236 20.03 -15.99 8.60
CA SER A 236 19.80 -17.28 9.23
C SER A 236 20.31 -17.14 10.65
N PHE A 237 19.40 -17.19 11.62
CA PHE A 237 19.74 -17.35 13.03
C PHE A 237 20.69 -18.55 13.12
N SER A 238 21.98 -18.27 13.21
CA SER A 238 22.97 -19.25 13.61
C SER A 238 22.66 -19.55 15.07
N MET A 239 21.89 -20.62 15.30
CA MET A 239 21.82 -21.30 16.58
C MET A 239 23.24 -21.72 16.94
N GLU A 240 23.92 -20.92 17.76
CA GLU A 240 25.01 -21.41 18.58
C GLU A 240 24.42 -22.45 19.54
N MET A 241 24.51 -23.72 19.17
CA MET A 241 24.34 -24.81 20.13
C MET A 241 25.50 -24.74 21.12
N LYS A 242 25.20 -24.40 22.37
CA LYS A 242 26.02 -24.71 23.53
C LYS A 242 25.55 -26.00 24.18
#